data_AF-A0A0V0GZE4-F1
#
_entry.id   AF-A0A0V0GZE4-F1
#
_cell.length_a   1.000
_cell.length_b   1.000
_cell.length_c   1.000
_cell.angle_alpha   90.00
_cell.angle_beta   90.00
_cell.angle_gamma   90.00
#
_symmetry.space_group_name_H-M   'P 1'
#
loop_
_entity.id
_entity.type
_entity.pdbx_description
1 polymer ?
#
loop_
_entity_poly.entity_id
_entity_poly.type
_entity_poly.pdbx_seq_one_letter_code
_entity_poly.pdbx_strand_id
1 'polypeptide(L)'
;MKQGGYLDIVMYNTLINALGKAGRIEEVNKLFQQMKDSGINPDVVTYNTLIEVHAKAGQLKQSYKFLRMMLEAGCAPNQVTDTTLDFLEKEIEKLRYQKASMKRPNVDNPL
;
A
#
# COMPACT_ATOMS: atom_id res chain seq x y z
N MET A 1 -0.87 32.32 -12.37
CA MET A 1 -0.49 31.25 -13.32
C MET A 1 0.15 30.14 -12.52
N LYS A 2 -0.51 28.97 -12.37
CA LYS A 2 0.19 27.80 -11.79
C LYS A 2 1.02 27.20 -12.93
N GLN A 3 2.34 27.38 -12.87
CA GLN A 3 3.26 26.64 -13.74
C GLN A 3 3.19 25.17 -13.33
N GLY A 4 2.27 24.42 -13.94
CA GLY A 4 2.24 22.97 -13.83
C GLY A 4 3.37 22.40 -14.66
N GLY A 5 4.55 22.25 -14.07
CA GLY A 5 5.61 21.47 -14.68
C GLY A 5 5.08 20.05 -14.93
N TYR A 6 5.26 19.55 -16.15
CA TYR A 6 4.94 18.15 -16.48
C TYR A 6 5.94 17.27 -15.71
N LEU A 7 5.50 16.71 -14.59
CA LEU A 7 6.30 15.76 -13.82
C LEU A 7 6.37 14.46 -14.63
N ASP A 8 7.56 13.90 -14.81
CA ASP A 8 7.73 12.58 -15.40
C ASP A 8 7.70 11.48 -14.32
N ILE A 9 7.76 10.22 -14.75
CA ILE A 9 7.72 9.05 -13.86
C ILE A 9 8.85 9.07 -12.82
N VAL A 10 10.04 9.54 -13.20
CA VAL A 10 11.21 9.61 -12.31
C VAL A 10 10.97 10.62 -11.20
N MET A 11 10.40 11.78 -11.53
CA MET A 11 10.07 12.81 -10.56
C MET A 11 8.97 12.36 -9.61
N TYR A 12 7.90 11.73 -10.10
CA TYR A 12 6.86 11.17 -9.25
C TYR A 12 7.42 10.12 -8.29
N ASN A 13 8.22 9.17 -8.78
CA ASN A 13 8.85 8.14 -7.95
C ASN A 13 9.76 8.76 -6.88
N THR A 14 10.52 9.79 -7.24
CA THR A 14 11.40 10.51 -6.30
C THR A 14 10.61 11.18 -5.18
N LEU A 15 9.54 11.90 -5.52
CA LEU A 15 8.70 12.59 -4.54
C LEU A 15 7.93 11.61 -3.66
N ILE A 16 7.35 10.56 -4.23
CA ILE A 16 6.64 9.50 -3.50
C ILE A 16 7.57 8.83 -2.49
N ASN A 17 8.80 8.50 -2.89
CA ASN A 17 9.79 7.89 -1.99
C ASN A 17 10.20 8.84 -0.86
N ALA A 18 10.49 10.11 -1.18
CA ALA A 18 10.88 11.10 -0.18
C ALA A 18 9.78 11.34 0.86
N LEU A 19 8.54 11.53 0.41
CA LEU A 19 7.39 11.72 1.29
C LEU A 19 7.05 10.47 2.10
N GLY A 20 7.21 9.29 1.49
CA GLY A 20 7.06 8.01 2.14
C GLY A 20 8.02 7.83 3.32
N LYS A 21 9.31 8.14 3.11
CA LYS A 21 10.33 8.14 4.17
C LYS A 21 10.05 9.17 5.27
N ALA A 22 9.43 10.29 4.92
CA ALA A 22 8.98 11.31 5.86
C ALA A 22 7.65 10.96 6.58
N GLY A 23 7.04 9.80 6.29
CA GLY A 23 5.76 9.39 6.89
C GLY A 23 4.55 10.20 6.41
N ARG A 24 4.67 10.98 5.33
CA ARG A 24 3.61 11.84 4.79
C ARG A 24 2.69 11.06 3.85
N ILE A 25 2.03 10.03 4.39
CA ILE A 25 1.27 9.04 3.62
C ILE A 25 0.13 9.66 2.79
N GLU A 26 -0.57 10.64 3.32
CA GLU A 26 -1.65 11.33 2.60
C GLU A 26 -1.15 12.03 1.33
N GLU A 27 0.07 12.57 1.36
CA GLU A 27 0.66 13.24 0.19
C GLU A 27 1.20 12.24 -0.81
N VAL A 28 1.73 11.11 -0.34
CA VAL A 28 2.07 9.96 -1.19
C VAL A 28 0.85 9.52 -2.01
N ASN A 29 -0.31 9.38 -1.36
CA ASN A 29 -1.55 8.98 -2.03
C ASN A 29 -2.04 10.04 -3.03
N LYS A 30 -1.92 11.33 -2.70
CA LYS A 30 -2.26 12.42 -3.63
C LYS A 30 -1.36 12.42 -4.87
N LEU A 31 -0.04 12.24 -4.71
CA LEU A 31 0.89 12.17 -5.83
C LEU A 31 0.65 10.95 -6.72
N PHE A 32 0.37 9.79 -6.12
CA PHE A 32 0.00 8.61 -6.90
C PHE A 32 -1.26 8.85 -7.73
N GLN A 33 -2.28 9.49 -7.15
CA GLN A 33 -3.48 9.82 -7.91
C GLN A 33 -3.20 10.85 -9.02
N GLN A 34 -2.43 11.89 -8.72
CA GLN A 34 -2.05 12.89 -9.71
C GLN A 34 -1.24 12.29 -10.87
N MET A 35 -0.35 11.34 -10.60
CA MET A 35 0.40 10.59 -11.61
C MET A 35 -0.55 9.88 -12.59
N LYS A 36 -1.55 9.18 -12.05
CA LYS A 36 -2.58 8.51 -12.86
C LYS A 36 -3.44 9.49 -13.65
N ASP A 37 -3.89 10.58 -13.02
CA ASP A 37 -4.70 11.62 -13.66
C ASP A 37 -3.92 12.34 -14.78
N SER A 38 -2.59 12.36 -14.68
CA SER A 38 -1.69 12.87 -15.71
C SER A 38 -1.41 11.87 -16.84
N GLY A 39 -2.02 10.68 -16.82
CA GLY A 39 -1.82 9.63 -17.82
C GLY A 39 -0.48 8.90 -17.72
N ILE A 40 0.26 9.08 -16.61
CA ILE A 40 1.54 8.42 -16.39
C ILE A 40 1.28 7.11 -15.67
N ASN A 41 1.71 6.02 -16.29
CA ASN A 41 1.52 4.68 -15.73
C ASN A 41 2.53 4.42 -14.61
N PRO A 42 2.08 4.03 -13.41
CA PRO A 42 2.96 3.55 -12.35
C PRO A 42 3.79 2.35 -12.80
N ASP A 43 5.05 2.31 -12.38
CA ASP A 43 5.95 1.18 -12.65
C ASP A 43 6.22 0.35 -11.38
N VAL A 44 7.07 -0.67 -11.52
CA VAL A 44 7.50 -1.54 -10.43
C VAL A 44 8.10 -0.75 -9.26
N VAL A 45 8.83 0.34 -9.54
CA VAL A 45 9.44 1.19 -8.50
C VAL A 45 8.36 1.96 -7.75
N THR A 46 7.37 2.51 -8.46
CA THR A 46 6.23 3.20 -7.87
C THR A 46 5.48 2.26 -6.91
N TYR A 47 5.10 1.07 -7.39
CA TYR A 47 4.31 0.12 -6.61
C TYR A 47 5.06 -0.41 -5.39
N ASN A 48 6.33 -0.80 -5.55
CA ASN A 48 7.13 -1.28 -4.42
C ASN A 48 7.26 -0.21 -3.33
N THR A 49 7.46 1.05 -3.72
CA THR A 49 7.55 2.16 -2.77
C THR A 49 6.22 2.35 -2.02
N LEU A 50 5.08 2.33 -2.73
CA LEU A 50 3.76 2.45 -2.12
C LEU A 50 3.45 1.31 -1.14
N ILE A 51 3.79 0.08 -1.54
CA ILE A 51 3.63 -1.13 -0.73
C ILE A 51 4.44 -1.01 0.56
N GLU A 52 5.72 -0.67 0.47
CA GLU A 52 6.64 -0.54 1.62
C GLU A 52 6.19 0.56 2.59
N VAL A 53 5.85 1.74 2.06
CA VAL A 53 5.43 2.91 2.85
C VAL A 53 4.16 2.62 3.63
N HIS A 54 3.16 1.97 3.01
CA HIS A 54 1.92 1.61 3.68
C HIS A 54 2.10 0.46 4.67
N ALA A 55 2.95 -0.52 4.35
CA ALA A 55 3.27 -1.62 5.28
C ALA A 55 3.94 -1.09 6.55
N LYS A 56 4.94 -0.21 6.42
CA LYS A 56 5.63 0.44 7.55
C LYS A 56 4.72 1.33 8.38
N ALA A 57 3.70 1.93 7.76
CA ALA A 57 2.66 2.70 8.45
C ALA A 57 1.58 1.83 9.12
N GLY A 58 1.67 0.50 9.06
CA GLY A 58 0.66 -0.42 9.59
C GLY A 58 -0.64 -0.47 8.76
N GLN A 59 -0.66 0.17 7.59
CA GLN A 59 -1.81 0.24 6.69
C GLN A 59 -1.85 -0.97 5.74
N LEU A 60 -1.86 -2.18 6.32
CA LEU A 60 -1.68 -3.45 5.61
C LEU A 60 -2.70 -3.66 4.48
N LYS A 61 -3.97 -3.27 4.69
CA LYS A 61 -5.02 -3.35 3.66
C LYS A 61 -4.68 -2.51 2.43
N GLN A 62 -4.09 -1.34 2.64
CA GLN A 62 -3.73 -0.42 1.56
C GLN A 62 -2.45 -0.88 0.86
N SER A 63 -1.48 -1.41 1.61
CA SER A 63 -0.29 -2.07 1.05
C SER A 63 -0.70 -3.25 0.13
N TYR A 64 -1.60 -4.12 0.59
CA TYR A 64 -2.14 -5.21 -0.23
C TYR A 64 -2.90 -4.72 -1.47
N LYS A 65 -3.64 -3.62 -1.37
CA LYS A 65 -4.32 -3.01 -2.53
C LYS A 65 -3.31 -2.60 -3.61
N PHE A 66 -2.19 -1.99 -3.24
CA PHE A 66 -1.16 -1.60 -4.20
C PHE A 66 -0.46 -2.80 -4.83
N LEU A 67 -0.24 -3.86 -4.04
CA LEU A 67 0.26 -5.13 -4.56
C LEU A 67 -0.68 -5.71 -5.64
N ARG A 68 -1.98 -5.74 -5.36
CA ARG A 68 -2.96 -6.20 -6.34
C ARG A 68 -2.95 -5.34 -7.61
N MET A 69 -2.86 -4.01 -7.47
CA MET A 69 -2.77 -3.11 -8.61
C MET A 69 -1.50 -3.34 -9.45
N MET A 70 -0.37 -3.64 -8.81
CA MET A 70 0.88 -4.00 -9.50
C MET A 70 0.70 -5.25 -10.37
N LEU A 71 0.07 -6.30 -9.81
CA LEU A 71 -0.23 -7.54 -10.54
C LEU A 71 -1.20 -7.30 -11.71
N GLU A 72 -2.27 -6.54 -11.48
CA GLU A 72 -3.26 -6.19 -12.51
C GLU A 72 -2.65 -5.33 -13.63
N ALA A 73 -1.63 -4.52 -13.31
CA ALA A 73 -0.87 -3.74 -14.29
C ALA A 73 0.17 -4.57 -15.06
N GLY A 74 0.28 -5.89 -14.81
CA GLY A 74 1.29 -6.76 -15.44
C GLY A 74 2.72 -6.47 -14.98
N CYS A 75 2.90 -5.69 -13.91
CA CYS A 75 4.20 -5.44 -13.33
C CYS A 75 4.63 -6.68 -12.53
N ALA A 76 5.66 -7.39 -13.01
CA ALA A 76 6.12 -8.62 -12.39
C ALA A 76 6.58 -8.36 -10.93
N PRO A 77 6.03 -9.09 -9.95
CA PRO A 77 6.56 -9.15 -8.60
C PRO A 77 8.07 -9.43 -8.61
N ASN A 78 8.83 -8.79 -7.72
CA ASN A 78 10.22 -9.14 -7.46
C ASN A 78 10.37 -9.68 -6.02
N GLN A 79 11.58 -10.04 -5.60
CA GLN A 79 11.83 -10.56 -4.24
C GLN A 79 11.24 -9.69 -3.12
N VAL A 80 11.19 -8.36 -3.29
CA VAL A 80 10.60 -7.44 -2.31
C VAL A 80 9.09 -7.63 -2.25
N THR A 81 8.45 -7.83 -3.40
CA THR A 81 7.02 -8.10 -3.54
C THR A 81 6.63 -9.43 -2.85
N ASP A 82 7.40 -10.50 -3.06
CA ASP A 82 7.13 -11.82 -2.46
C ASP A 82 7.30 -11.80 -0.93
N THR A 83 8.35 -11.14 -0.44
CA THR A 83 8.57 -10.98 1.02
C THR A 83 7.46 -10.15 1.66
N THR A 84 6.96 -9.14 0.95
CA THR A 84 5.84 -8.32 1.44
C THR A 84 4.53 -9.10 1.43
N LEU A 85 4.29 -9.97 0.45
CA LEU A 85 3.12 -10.85 0.43
C LEU A 85 3.10 -11.79 1.65
N ASP A 86 4.20 -12.50 1.92
CA ASP A 86 4.31 -13.41 3.08
C ASP A 86 4.11 -12.66 4.41
N PHE A 87 4.65 -11.45 4.52
CA PHE A 87 4.42 -10.58 5.68
C PHE A 87 2.95 -10.18 5.83
N LEU A 88 2.30 -9.74 4.74
CA LEU A 88 0.91 -9.32 4.74
C LEU A 88 -0.04 -10.49 5.05
N GLU A 89 0.22 -11.68 4.50
CA GLU A 89 -0.58 -12.88 4.75
C GLU A 89 -0.55 -13.30 6.23
N LYS A 90 0.64 -13.33 6.84
CA LYS A 90 0.81 -13.62 8.28
C LYS A 90 0.04 -12.64 9.15
N GLU A 91 0.08 -11.35 8.80
CA GLU A 91 -0.52 -10.31 9.63
C GLU A 91 -2.05 -10.24 9.47
N ILE A 92 -2.57 -10.52 8.26
CA ILE A 92 -4.00 -10.73 8.04
C ILE A 92 -4.52 -11.92 8.87
N GLU A 93 -3.76 -13.01 8.94
CA GLU A 93 -4.16 -14.20 9.71
C GLU A 93 -4.17 -13.94 11.22
N LYS A 94 -3.19 -13.20 11.75
CA LYS A 94 -3.22 -12.73 13.14
C LYS A 94 -4.45 -11.88 13.44
N LEU A 95 -4.81 -10.95 12.55
CA LEU A 95 -6.00 -10.10 12.72
C LEU A 95 -7.29 -10.93 12.71
N ARG A 96 -7.38 -11.96 11.86
CA ARG A 96 -8.51 -12.90 11.84
C ARG A 96 -8.63 -13.64 13.17
N TYR A 97 -7.51 -14.14 13.70
CA TYR A 97 -7.48 -14.85 14.97
C TYR A 97 -7.93 -13.97 16.14
N GLN A 98 -7.44 -12.73 16.23
CA GLN A 98 -7.86 -11.76 17.25
C GLN A 98 -9.37 -11.45 17.17
N LYS A 99 -9.89 -11.27 15.95
CA LYS A 99 -11.31 -11.00 15.75
C LYS A 99 -12.20 -12.20 16.11
N ALA A 100 -11.73 -13.42 15.89
CA ALA A 100 -12.44 -14.64 16.29
C ALA A 100 -12.47 -14.81 17.81
N SER A 101 -11.38 -14.45 18.50
CA SER A 101 -11.30 -14.53 19.96
C SER A 101 -12.15 -13.47 20.68
N MET A 102 -12.35 -12.29 20.08
CA MET A 102 -13.25 -11.24 20.59
C MET A 102 -14.75 -11.54 20.36
N LYS A 103 -15.11 -12.52 19.54
CA LYS A 103 -16.49 -12.79 19.11
C LYS A 103 -17.23 -13.85 19.93
N ARG A 104 -16.69 -14.39 21.04
CA ARG A 104 -17.48 -15.31 21.89
C ARG A 104 -18.60 -14.53 22.59
N PRO A 105 -19.88 -14.79 22.29
CA PRO A 105 -20.97 -14.19 23.06
C PRO A 105 -21.09 -14.93 24.40
N ASN A 106 -21.26 -14.17 25.48
CA ASN A 106 -21.69 -14.68 26.77
C ASN A 106 -23.14 -15.16 26.66
N VAL A 107 -23.31 -16.44 26.35
CA VAL A 107 -24.55 -17.22 26.40
C VAL A 107 -24.03 -18.66 26.46
N ASP A 108 -24.11 -19.41 27.56
CA ASP A 108 -25.26 -19.59 28.45
C ASP A 108 -24.77 -20.00 29.85
N ASN A 109 -25.38 -19.42 30.90
CA ASN A 109 -25.35 -19.99 32.25
C ASN A 109 -26.77 -20.43 32.60
N PRO A 110 -27.14 -21.71 32.41
CA PRO A 110 -28.37 -22.24 32.96
C PRO A 110 -28.16 -22.50 34.47
N LEU A 111 -29.13 -22.02 35.27
CA LEU A 111 -29.31 -22.38 36.67
C LEU A 111 -29.55 -23.88 36.85
#